data_AF-A0A437JPI1-F1
#
_entry.id   AF-A0A437JPI1-F1
#
_cell.length_a   1.000
_cell.length_b   1.000
_cell.length_c   1.000
_cell.angle_alpha   90.00
_cell.angle_beta   90.00
_cell.angle_gamma   90.00
#
_symmetry.space_group_name_H-M   'P 1'
#
loop_
_entity.id
_entity.type
_entity.pdbx_description
1 polymer ?
#
loop_
_entity_poly.entity_id
_entity_poly.type
_entity_poly.pdbx_seq_one_letter_code
_entity_poly.pdbx_strand_id
1 'polypeptide(L)'
;MEIYNSEEQQVEAIKRFWKENGTAIIAGVVLGLGGLYGWRYIQDQQLESTMAASSAYTELLEQQQKASDSPELLAQFQTFVDDNSDSSYALLAAFVAAKDAVAKEDYATAAKQLSWVATNATQPEIKALAQLRLARVQNEQKDYTAALATLALAVPEAFKAQQQELIGDVFWSSGELAKAKSAYLAAAAANKDAQNPILKVKLDELAHVTAA
;
A
#
# COMPACT_ATOMS: atom_id res chain seq x y z
N MET A 1 1.62 48.17 -44.40
CA MET A 1 2.40 46.95 -44.66
C MET A 1 3.71 47.39 -45.30
N GLU A 2 4.75 47.60 -44.51
CA GLU A 2 6.09 47.74 -45.08
C GLU A 2 6.67 46.33 -45.25
N ILE A 3 6.76 45.92 -46.51
CA ILE A 3 7.41 44.67 -46.91
C ILE A 3 8.90 45.03 -47.06
N TYR A 4 9.73 44.59 -46.11
CA TYR A 4 11.17 44.82 -46.10
C TYR A 4 11.83 44.22 -47.34
N ASN A 5 12.24 45.07 -48.29
CA ASN A 5 12.80 44.66 -49.58
C ASN A 5 14.23 45.19 -49.83
N SER A 6 15.13 45.05 -48.85
CA SER A 6 16.58 44.97 -49.12
C SER A 6 17.29 44.11 -48.07
N GLU A 7 18.29 43.34 -48.51
CA GLU A 7 19.03 42.40 -47.66
C GLU A 7 19.71 43.08 -46.45
N GLU A 8 20.17 44.32 -46.61
CA GLU A 8 20.84 45.06 -45.53
C GLU A 8 19.92 45.41 -44.35
N GLN A 9 18.67 45.79 -44.62
CA GLN A 9 17.72 46.16 -43.55
C GLN A 9 17.22 44.93 -42.78
N GLN A 10 17.09 43.78 -43.44
CA GLN A 10 16.77 42.53 -42.76
C GLN A 10 17.90 42.11 -41.81
N VAL A 11 19.17 42.30 -42.21
CA VAL A 11 20.33 42.00 -41.36
C VAL A 11 20.39 42.92 -40.13
N GLU A 12 20.12 44.22 -40.27
CA GLU A 12 20.06 45.13 -39.13
C GLU A 12 18.93 44.80 -38.15
N ALA A 13 17.75 44.42 -38.65
CA ALA A 13 16.62 44.02 -37.80
C ALA A 13 16.95 42.78 -36.96
N ILE A 14 17.60 41.77 -37.56
CA ILE A 14 18.05 40.56 -36.85
C ILE A 14 19.10 40.90 -35.79
N LYS A 15 20.06 41.78 -36.12
CA LYS A 15 21.10 42.22 -35.16
C LYS A 15 20.50 42.96 -33.96
N ARG A 16 19.53 43.86 -34.18
CA ARG A 16 18.85 44.58 -33.10
C ARG A 16 18.02 43.64 -32.23
N PHE A 17 17.25 42.74 -32.84
CA PHE A 17 16.47 41.73 -32.12
C PHE A 17 17.33 40.88 -31.19
N TRP A 18 18.47 40.37 -31.67
CA TRP A 18 19.40 39.59 -30.85
C TRP A 18 20.08 40.41 -29.76
N LYS A 19 20.42 41.68 -30.03
CA LYS A 19 20.99 42.57 -29.01
C LYS A 19 20.01 42.86 -27.88
N GLU A 20 18.72 42.95 -28.18
CA GLU A 20 17.65 43.23 -27.21
C GLU A 20 17.18 41.97 -26.47
N ASN A 21 17.07 40.82 -27.15
CA ASN A 21 16.42 39.62 -26.62
C ASN A 21 17.37 38.44 -26.38
N GLY A 22 18.61 38.47 -26.88
CA GLY A 22 19.53 37.33 -26.87
C GLY A 22 19.80 36.78 -25.47
N THR A 23 19.95 37.65 -24.47
CA THR A 23 20.14 37.24 -23.07
C THR A 23 18.93 36.46 -22.54
N ALA A 24 17.71 36.92 -22.81
CA ALA A 24 16.49 36.26 -22.36
C ALA A 24 16.27 34.92 -23.07
N ILE A 25 16.58 34.84 -24.37
CA ILE A 25 16.54 33.61 -25.16
C ILE A 25 17.54 32.59 -24.60
N ILE A 26 18.79 32.99 -24.37
CA ILE A 26 19.82 32.11 -23.80
C ILE A 26 19.42 31.65 -22.40
N ALA A 27 18.96 32.55 -21.54
CA ALA A 27 18.49 32.21 -20.20
C ALA A 27 17.31 31.20 -20.26
N GLY A 28 16.34 31.43 -21.13
CA GLY A 28 15.22 30.51 -21.35
C GLY A 28 15.66 29.13 -21.83
N VAL A 29 16.63 29.07 -22.76
CA VAL A 29 17.20 27.80 -23.25
C VAL A 29 17.96 27.07 -22.14
N VAL A 30 18.80 27.77 -21.37
CA VAL A 30 19.56 27.16 -20.27
C VAL A 30 18.62 26.62 -19.19
N LEU A 31 17.60 27.39 -18.81
CA LEU A 31 16.59 26.95 -17.85
C LEU A 31 15.77 25.77 -18.40
N GLY A 32 15.37 25.82 -19.67
CA GLY A 32 14.61 24.76 -20.32
C GLY A 32 15.40 23.45 -20.41
N LEU A 33 16.65 23.51 -20.85
CA LEU A 33 17.53 22.34 -20.91
C LEU A 33 17.89 21.85 -19.51
N GLY A 34 18.25 22.74 -18.58
CA GLY A 34 18.55 22.39 -17.20
C GLY A 34 17.39 21.69 -16.50
N GLY A 35 16.17 22.21 -16.67
CA GLY A 35 14.95 21.58 -16.16
C GLY A 35 14.69 20.21 -16.79
N LEU A 36 14.84 20.08 -18.11
CA LEU A 36 14.64 18.82 -18.83
C LEU A 36 15.64 17.74 -18.40
N TYR A 37 16.94 18.06 -18.32
CA TYR A 37 17.98 17.13 -17.89
C TYR A 37 17.85 16.79 -16.40
N GLY A 38 17.52 17.77 -15.55
CA GLY A 38 17.27 17.54 -14.14
C GLY A 38 16.09 16.58 -13.91
N TRP A 39 14.97 16.80 -14.62
CA TRP A 39 13.81 15.91 -14.55
C TRP A 39 14.15 14.49 -15.04
N ARG A 40 14.85 14.37 -16.19
CA ARG A 40 15.28 13.07 -16.73
C ARG A 40 16.19 12.31 -15.76
N TYR A 41 17.15 12.99 -15.15
CA TYR A 41 18.06 12.37 -14.19
C TYR A 41 17.32 11.75 -13.00
N ILE A 42 16.33 12.45 -12.44
CA ILE A 42 15.49 11.93 -11.35
C ILE A 42 14.65 10.74 -11.84
N GLN A 43 14.10 10.84 -13.05
CA GLN A 43 13.29 9.78 -13.64
C GLN A 43 14.10 8.49 -13.90
N ASP A 44 15.32 8.61 -14.43
CA ASP A 44 16.20 7.49 -14.70
C ASP A 44 16.62 6.80 -13.39
N GLN A 45 16.96 7.58 -12.35
CA GLN A 45 17.26 7.05 -11.01
C GLN A 45 16.08 6.30 -10.40
N GLN A 46 14.86 6.83 -10.52
CA GLN A 46 13.66 6.15 -10.04
C GLN A 46 13.39 4.84 -10.78
N LEU A 47 13.66 4.80 -12.09
CA LEU A 47 13.51 3.59 -12.89
C LEU A 47 14.52 2.52 -12.47
N GLU A 48 15.79 2.91 -12.32
CA GLU A 48 16.87 2.01 -11.91
C GLU A 48 16.61 1.43 -10.51
N SER A 49 16.22 2.27 -9.54
CA SER A 49 15.88 1.81 -8.18
C SER A 49 14.69 0.86 -8.17
N THR A 50 13.66 1.14 -8.99
CA THR A 50 12.47 0.27 -9.09
C THR A 50 12.83 -1.09 -9.71
N MET A 51 13.69 -1.11 -10.73
CA MET A 51 14.16 -2.35 -11.35
C MET A 51 15.01 -3.18 -10.39
N ALA A 52 15.91 -2.54 -9.63
CA ALA A 52 16.73 -3.19 -8.62
C ALA A 52 15.85 -3.80 -7.50
N ALA A 53 14.89 -3.04 -6.97
CA ALA A 53 13.94 -3.52 -5.97
C ALA A 53 13.11 -4.70 -6.48
N SER A 54 12.67 -4.67 -7.74
CA SER A 54 11.95 -5.78 -8.36
C SER A 54 12.80 -7.06 -8.46
N SER A 55 14.07 -6.94 -8.88
CA SER A 55 14.98 -8.08 -8.98
C SER A 55 15.23 -8.69 -7.60
N ALA A 56 15.62 -7.86 -6.63
CA ALA A 56 15.89 -8.31 -5.26
C ALA A 56 14.65 -8.92 -4.60
N TYR A 57 13.46 -8.36 -4.82
CA TYR A 57 12.21 -8.96 -4.36
C TYR A 57 11.97 -10.35 -4.97
N THR A 58 12.23 -10.50 -6.27
CA THR A 58 12.06 -11.78 -6.98
C THR A 58 13.03 -12.84 -6.43
N GLU A 59 14.28 -12.47 -6.21
CA GLU A 59 15.29 -13.34 -5.60
C GLU A 59 14.89 -13.78 -4.18
N LEU A 60 14.33 -12.88 -3.36
CA LEU A 60 13.82 -13.24 -2.03
C LEU A 60 12.67 -14.25 -2.11
N LEU A 61 11.74 -14.08 -3.05
CA LEU A 61 10.66 -15.05 -3.25
C LEU A 61 11.18 -16.42 -3.70
N GLU A 62 12.17 -16.47 -4.59
CA GLU A 62 12.79 -17.73 -4.99
C GLU A 62 13.52 -18.41 -3.84
N GLN A 63 14.21 -17.64 -2.99
CA GLN A 63 14.87 -18.16 -1.79
C GLN A 63 13.84 -18.72 -0.80
N GLN A 64 12.75 -18.00 -0.57
CA GLN A 64 11.64 -18.47 0.25
C GLN A 64 11.07 -19.80 -0.26
N GLN A 65 10.89 -19.95 -1.58
CA GLN A 65 10.37 -21.19 -2.16
C GLN A 65 11.32 -22.38 -1.97
N LYS A 66 12.64 -22.13 -2.00
CA LYS A 66 13.66 -23.18 -1.83
C LYS A 66 13.87 -23.55 -0.36
N ALA A 67 13.69 -22.61 0.56
CA ALA A 67 13.99 -22.78 1.98
C ALA A 67 13.05 -21.95 2.88
N SER A 68 11.76 -22.27 2.86
CA SER A 68 10.71 -21.57 3.64
C SER A 68 10.98 -21.55 5.15
N ASP A 69 11.63 -22.59 5.65
CA ASP A 69 11.91 -22.77 7.08
C ASP A 69 13.22 -22.10 7.51
N SER A 70 13.92 -21.43 6.59
CA SER A 70 15.13 -20.69 6.94
C SER A 70 14.83 -19.64 8.02
N PRO A 71 15.57 -19.64 9.14
CA PRO A 71 15.39 -18.65 10.21
C PRO A 71 15.81 -17.25 9.77
N GLU A 72 16.69 -17.15 8.76
CA GLU A 72 17.21 -15.88 8.26
C GLU A 72 16.24 -15.17 7.30
N LEU A 73 15.29 -15.92 6.71
CA LEU A 73 14.43 -15.41 5.66
C LEU A 73 13.57 -14.21 6.11
N LEU A 74 13.03 -14.26 7.33
CA LEU A 74 12.26 -13.14 7.89
C LEU A 74 13.13 -11.89 8.08
N ALA A 75 14.38 -12.06 8.50
CA ALA A 75 15.32 -10.95 8.64
C ALA A 75 15.67 -10.34 7.28
N GLN A 76 15.86 -11.17 6.24
CA GLN A 76 16.13 -10.67 4.89
C GLN A 76 14.95 -9.88 4.31
N PHE A 77 13.71 -10.34 4.51
CA PHE A 77 12.54 -9.55 4.13
C PHE A 77 12.45 -8.24 4.92
N GLN A 78 12.77 -8.24 6.22
CA GLN A 78 12.78 -7.01 7.02
C GLN A 78 13.83 -6.01 6.50
N THR A 79 15.06 -6.47 6.22
CA THR A 79 16.10 -5.63 5.62
C THR A 79 15.64 -5.06 4.29
N PHE A 80 15.03 -5.87 3.44
CA PHE A 80 14.49 -5.40 2.17
C PHE A 80 13.42 -4.31 2.34
N VAL A 81 12.51 -4.48 3.31
CA VAL A 81 11.48 -3.48 3.63
C VAL A 81 12.11 -2.17 4.07
N ASP A 82 13.15 -2.23 4.92
CA ASP A 82 13.82 -1.04 5.45
C ASP A 82 14.60 -0.31 4.34
N ASP A 83 15.32 -1.06 3.50
CA ASP A 83 16.14 -0.51 2.40
C ASP A 83 15.32 0.05 1.23
N ASN A 84 14.08 -0.41 1.06
CA ASN A 84 13.20 -0.05 -0.07
C ASN A 84 11.87 0.55 0.40
N SER A 85 11.86 1.23 1.56
CA SER A 85 10.64 1.69 2.24
C SER A 85 9.71 2.59 1.40
N ASP A 86 10.22 3.23 0.36
CA ASP A 86 9.50 4.08 -0.59
C ASP A 86 8.89 3.31 -1.78
N SER A 87 9.18 2.00 -1.89
CA SER A 87 8.76 1.15 -2.99
C SER A 87 7.53 0.30 -2.67
N SER A 88 6.66 0.13 -3.66
CA SER A 88 5.55 -0.84 -3.58
C SER A 88 6.02 -2.27 -3.31
N TYR A 89 7.24 -2.61 -3.69
CA TYR A 89 7.83 -3.92 -3.40
C TYR A 89 8.08 -4.12 -1.90
N ALA A 90 8.38 -3.07 -1.14
CA ALA A 90 8.50 -3.19 0.32
C ALA A 90 7.15 -3.53 0.98
N LEU A 91 6.04 -2.96 0.48
CA LEU A 91 4.70 -3.34 0.96
C LEU A 91 4.41 -4.83 0.71
N LEU A 92 4.78 -5.35 -0.47
CA LEU A 92 4.62 -6.76 -0.81
C LEU A 92 5.52 -7.65 0.06
N ALA A 93 6.79 -7.28 0.22
CA ALA A 93 7.74 -7.97 1.09
C ALA A 93 7.24 -8.04 2.54
N ALA A 94 6.71 -6.95 3.08
CA ALA A 94 6.14 -6.92 4.43
C ALA A 94 4.92 -7.85 4.55
N PHE A 95 4.05 -7.92 3.53
CA PHE A 95 2.95 -8.91 3.54
C PHE A 95 3.44 -10.35 3.52
N VAL A 96 4.48 -10.65 2.73
CA VAL A 96 5.08 -11.98 2.65
C VAL A 96 5.73 -12.34 3.99
N ALA A 97 6.51 -11.43 4.57
CA ALA A 97 7.09 -11.60 5.90
C ALA A 97 6.02 -11.82 6.98
N ALA A 98 4.92 -11.08 6.94
CA ALA A 98 3.81 -11.27 7.87
C ALA A 98 3.19 -12.66 7.75
N LYS A 99 2.98 -13.15 6.51
CA LYS A 99 2.44 -14.48 6.25
C LYS A 99 3.36 -15.56 6.82
N ASP A 100 4.66 -15.45 6.58
CA ASP A 100 5.65 -16.42 7.07
C ASP A 100 5.76 -16.38 8.59
N ALA A 101 5.72 -15.19 9.20
CA ALA A 101 5.72 -15.03 10.64
C ALA A 101 4.49 -15.70 11.28
N VAL A 102 3.29 -15.53 10.70
CA VAL A 102 2.08 -16.26 11.14
C VAL A 102 2.25 -17.77 11.00
N ALA A 103 2.82 -18.27 9.91
CA ALA A 103 3.05 -19.71 9.72
C ALA A 103 4.01 -20.30 10.76
N LYS A 104 4.89 -19.47 11.34
CA LYS A 104 5.82 -19.81 12.42
C LYS A 104 5.28 -19.45 13.82
N GLU A 105 4.00 -19.08 13.91
CA GLU A 105 3.35 -18.62 15.15
C GLU A 105 4.00 -17.37 15.79
N ASP A 106 4.87 -16.67 15.05
CA ASP A 106 5.44 -15.37 15.45
C ASP A 106 4.45 -14.25 15.11
N TYR A 107 3.37 -14.19 15.87
CA TYR A 107 2.35 -13.17 15.72
C TYR A 107 2.86 -11.76 16.00
N ALA A 108 3.91 -11.60 16.81
CA ALA A 108 4.49 -10.29 17.11
C ALA A 108 5.14 -9.68 15.87
N THR A 109 5.96 -10.46 15.16
CA THR A 109 6.55 -10.02 13.88
C THR A 109 5.48 -9.80 12.84
N ALA A 110 4.48 -10.68 12.74
CA ALA A 110 3.38 -10.50 11.80
C ALA A 110 2.61 -9.19 12.03
N ALA A 111 2.28 -8.88 13.28
CA ALA A 111 1.60 -7.64 13.66
C ALA A 111 2.44 -6.41 13.31
N LYS A 112 3.76 -6.44 13.58
CA LYS A 112 4.70 -5.37 13.23
C LYS A 112 4.67 -5.10 11.71
N GLN A 113 4.82 -6.13 10.89
CA GLN A 113 4.84 -5.99 9.43
C GLN A 113 3.50 -5.45 8.89
N LEU A 114 2.38 -5.99 9.36
CA LEU A 114 1.05 -5.55 8.90
C LEU A 114 0.72 -4.12 9.34
N SER A 115 1.14 -3.73 10.54
CA SER A 115 1.03 -2.34 11.02
C SER A 115 1.86 -1.39 10.16
N TRP A 116 3.08 -1.79 9.79
CA TRP A 116 3.93 -1.03 8.89
C TRP A 116 3.24 -0.82 7.53
N VAL A 117 2.67 -1.86 6.92
CA VAL A 117 1.94 -1.74 5.65
C VAL A 117 0.71 -0.85 5.79
N ALA A 118 -0.09 -1.02 6.84
CA ALA A 118 -1.29 -0.21 7.08
C ALA A 118 -0.96 1.29 7.23
N THR A 119 0.23 1.62 7.72
CA THR A 119 0.72 2.99 7.91
C THR A 119 1.31 3.57 6.63
N ASN A 120 2.14 2.81 5.91
CA ASN A 120 2.96 3.31 4.80
C ASN A 120 2.32 3.16 3.41
N ALA A 121 1.36 2.25 3.23
CA ALA A 121 0.66 2.14 1.95
C ALA A 121 -0.05 3.45 1.59
N THR A 122 -0.21 3.75 0.31
CA THR A 122 -0.98 4.93 -0.14
C THR A 122 -2.34 4.54 -0.70
N GLN A 123 -2.48 3.31 -1.21
CA GLN A 123 -3.74 2.78 -1.75
C GLN A 123 -4.68 2.38 -0.59
N PRO A 124 -5.92 2.89 -0.54
CA PRO A 124 -6.90 2.55 0.49
C PRO A 124 -7.18 1.04 0.61
N GLU A 125 -7.15 0.32 -0.51
CA GLU A 125 -7.42 -1.12 -0.57
C GLU A 125 -6.28 -1.93 0.07
N ILE A 126 -5.03 -1.52 -0.14
CA ILE A 126 -3.86 -2.13 0.50
C ILE A 126 -3.88 -1.87 2.01
N LYS A 127 -4.22 -0.64 2.43
CA LYS A 127 -4.38 -0.30 3.86
C LYS A 127 -5.45 -1.17 4.51
N ALA A 128 -6.63 -1.26 3.89
CA ALA A 128 -7.74 -2.05 4.42
C ALA A 128 -7.37 -3.53 4.53
N LEU A 129 -6.69 -4.09 3.51
CA LEU A 129 -6.22 -5.47 3.56
C LEU A 129 -5.24 -5.71 4.72
N ALA A 130 -4.29 -4.79 4.93
CA ALA A 130 -3.34 -4.86 6.03
C ALA A 130 -4.03 -4.72 7.40
N GLN A 131 -4.98 -3.79 7.54
CA GLN A 131 -5.77 -3.60 8.76
C GLN A 131 -6.57 -4.85 9.12
N LEU A 132 -7.30 -5.45 8.17
CA LEU A 132 -8.07 -6.67 8.42
C LEU A 132 -7.17 -7.84 8.80
N ARG A 133 -6.01 -8.00 8.14
CA ARG A 133 -5.04 -9.05 8.49
C ARG A 133 -4.42 -8.79 9.87
N LEU A 134 -4.09 -7.54 10.19
CA LEU A 134 -3.54 -7.15 11.49
C LEU A 134 -4.51 -7.49 12.61
N ALA A 135 -5.80 -7.15 12.44
CA ALA A 135 -6.83 -7.46 13.43
C ALA A 135 -7.02 -8.97 13.65
N ARG A 136 -6.87 -9.79 12.61
CA ARG A 136 -6.85 -11.27 12.76
C ARG A 136 -5.68 -11.71 13.62
N VAL A 137 -4.47 -11.21 13.35
CA VAL A 137 -3.28 -11.53 14.15
C VAL A 137 -3.45 -11.09 15.59
N GLN A 138 -3.98 -9.89 15.83
CA GLN A 138 -4.28 -9.40 17.18
C GLN A 138 -5.33 -10.27 17.89
N ASN A 139 -6.34 -10.78 17.16
CA ASN A 139 -7.32 -11.71 17.70
C ASN A 139 -6.67 -13.05 18.12
N GLU A 140 -5.76 -13.60 17.30
CA GLU A 140 -5.00 -14.81 17.63
C GLU A 140 -4.09 -14.60 18.85
N GLN A 141 -3.53 -13.38 19.00
CA GLN A 141 -2.79 -12.97 20.19
C GLN A 141 -3.68 -12.76 21.43
N LYS A 142 -5.01 -12.88 21.28
CA LYS A 142 -6.03 -12.57 22.29
C LYS A 142 -6.02 -11.11 22.75
N ASP A 143 -5.42 -10.22 21.97
CA ASP A 143 -5.51 -8.78 22.17
C ASP A 143 -6.76 -8.24 21.48
N TYR A 144 -7.92 -8.59 22.03
CA TYR A 144 -9.22 -8.21 21.49
C TYR A 144 -9.42 -6.70 21.45
N THR A 145 -8.81 -5.98 22.40
CA THR A 145 -8.89 -4.52 22.46
C THR A 145 -8.15 -3.89 21.29
N ALA A 146 -6.93 -4.32 21.01
CA ALA A 146 -6.19 -3.86 19.84
C ALA A 146 -6.87 -4.27 18.52
N ALA A 147 -7.39 -5.49 18.44
CA ALA A 147 -8.11 -5.97 17.26
C ALA A 147 -9.34 -5.09 16.94
N LEU A 148 -10.19 -4.81 17.94
CA LEU A 148 -11.35 -3.93 17.76
C LEU A 148 -10.95 -2.49 17.43
N ALA A 149 -9.86 -1.98 18.03
CA ALA A 149 -9.35 -0.65 17.71
C ALA A 149 -8.87 -0.56 16.24
N THR A 150 -8.15 -1.57 15.76
CA THR A 150 -7.75 -1.68 14.35
C THR A 150 -8.98 -1.74 13.43
N LEU A 151 -10.01 -2.50 13.81
CA LEU A 151 -11.26 -2.65 13.03
C LEU A 151 -12.18 -1.44 13.09
N ALA A 152 -11.97 -0.50 14.01
CA ALA A 152 -12.71 0.76 14.05
C ALA A 152 -12.26 1.74 12.95
N LEU A 153 -11.07 1.52 12.36
CA LEU A 153 -10.57 2.33 11.28
C LEU A 153 -11.44 2.18 10.01
N ALA A 154 -11.58 3.28 9.27
CA ALA A 154 -12.39 3.27 8.05
C ALA A 154 -11.74 2.41 6.95
N VAL A 155 -12.55 1.57 6.32
CA VAL A 155 -12.18 0.78 5.13
C VAL A 155 -13.08 1.16 3.95
N PRO A 156 -12.63 0.95 2.70
CA PRO A 156 -13.48 1.11 1.52
C PRO A 156 -14.74 0.23 1.61
N GLU A 157 -15.82 0.65 0.93
CA GLU A 157 -17.13 -0.02 0.98
C GLU A 157 -17.03 -1.53 0.68
N ALA A 158 -16.19 -1.92 -0.28
CA ALA A 158 -15.97 -3.32 -0.66
C ALA A 158 -15.46 -4.21 0.49
N PHE A 159 -14.86 -3.63 1.53
CA PHE A 159 -14.33 -4.36 2.69
C PHE A 159 -15.26 -4.32 3.90
N LYS A 160 -16.40 -3.60 3.85
CA LYS A 160 -17.28 -3.42 5.01
C LYS A 160 -17.85 -4.71 5.55
N ALA A 161 -18.28 -5.62 4.66
CA ALA A 161 -18.76 -6.93 5.07
C ALA A 161 -17.68 -7.73 5.82
N GLN A 162 -16.44 -7.74 5.30
CA GLN A 162 -15.31 -8.44 5.92
C GLN A 162 -14.89 -7.81 7.25
N GLN A 163 -14.92 -6.48 7.35
CA GLN A 163 -14.67 -5.77 8.60
C GLN A 163 -15.68 -6.16 9.68
N GLN A 164 -16.97 -6.14 9.36
CA GLN A 164 -18.03 -6.51 10.30
C GLN A 164 -17.98 -7.99 10.69
N GLU A 165 -17.68 -8.87 9.74
CA GLU A 165 -17.51 -10.29 10.03
C GLU A 165 -16.35 -10.50 11.03
N LEU A 166 -15.22 -9.83 10.81
CA LEU A 166 -14.07 -9.95 11.70
C LEU A 166 -14.30 -9.29 13.07
N ILE A 167 -15.08 -8.21 13.15
CA ILE A 167 -15.55 -7.67 14.44
C ILE A 167 -16.36 -8.73 15.19
N GLY A 168 -17.22 -9.45 14.47
CA GLY A 168 -17.98 -10.57 15.04
C GLY A 168 -17.07 -11.69 15.53
N ASP A 169 -16.06 -12.05 14.75
CA ASP A 169 -15.06 -13.07 15.13
C ASP A 169 -14.31 -12.68 16.41
N VAL A 170 -13.93 -11.41 16.55
CA VAL A 170 -13.25 -10.91 17.76
C VAL A 170 -14.18 -10.96 18.98
N PHE A 171 -15.44 -10.53 18.86
CA PHE A 171 -16.40 -10.63 19.95
C PHE A 171 -16.74 -12.08 20.31
N TRP A 172 -16.77 -12.97 19.31
CA TRP A 172 -16.93 -14.40 19.57
C TRP A 172 -15.75 -14.92 20.40
N SER A 173 -14.52 -14.62 19.97
CA SER A 173 -13.30 -15.02 20.69
C SER A 173 -13.22 -14.42 22.11
N SER A 174 -13.74 -13.21 22.33
CA SER A 174 -13.82 -12.58 23.67
C SER A 174 -14.97 -13.10 24.55
N GLY A 175 -15.87 -13.93 24.01
CA GLY A 175 -17.03 -14.48 24.71
C GLY A 175 -18.27 -13.57 24.70
N GLU A 176 -18.23 -12.43 24.00
CA GLU A 176 -19.32 -11.45 23.89
C GLU A 176 -20.31 -11.83 22.76
N LEU A 177 -20.92 -13.01 22.88
CA LEU A 177 -21.70 -13.65 21.80
C LEU A 177 -22.86 -12.79 21.26
N ALA A 178 -23.50 -11.97 22.10
CA ALA A 178 -24.57 -11.07 21.67
C ALA A 178 -24.05 -9.98 20.72
N LYS A 179 -22.87 -9.42 21.01
CA LYS A 179 -22.20 -8.45 20.13
C LYS A 179 -21.67 -9.11 18.87
N ALA A 180 -21.16 -10.33 18.98
CA ALA A 180 -20.76 -11.12 17.81
C ALA A 180 -21.92 -11.31 16.84
N LYS A 181 -23.11 -11.69 17.35
CA LYS A 181 -24.32 -11.81 16.53
C LYS A 181 -24.70 -10.50 15.84
N SER A 182 -24.70 -9.38 16.56
CA SER A 182 -25.00 -8.06 15.99
C SER A 182 -24.02 -7.70 14.86
N ALA A 183 -22.72 -7.98 15.04
CA ALA A 183 -21.71 -7.73 14.03
C ALA A 183 -21.85 -8.65 12.79
N TYR A 184 -22.15 -9.94 12.96
CA TYR A 184 -22.41 -10.84 11.84
C TYR A 184 -23.67 -10.45 11.05
N LEU A 185 -24.72 -9.96 11.72
CA LEU A 185 -25.90 -9.42 11.05
C LEU A 185 -25.55 -8.16 10.24
N ALA A 186 -24.72 -7.27 10.79
CA ALA A 186 -24.21 -6.11 10.07
C ALA A 186 -23.36 -6.52 8.86
N ALA A 187 -22.53 -7.56 9.00
CA ALA A 187 -21.76 -8.13 7.90
C ALA A 187 -22.66 -8.66 6.77
N ALA A 188 -23.74 -9.37 7.11
CA ALA A 188 -24.70 -9.88 6.15
C ALA A 188 -25.44 -8.75 5.42
N ALA A 189 -25.81 -7.68 6.13
CA ALA A 189 -26.44 -6.51 5.53
C ALA A 189 -25.50 -5.73 4.59
N ALA A 190 -24.20 -5.70 4.90
CA ALA A 190 -23.18 -5.09 4.06
C ALA A 190 -22.86 -5.92 2.81
N ASN A 191 -23.19 -7.22 2.79
CA ASN A 191 -22.86 -8.13 1.70
C ASN A 191 -24.03 -8.23 0.69
N LYS A 192 -24.16 -7.20 -0.17
CA LYS A 192 -25.32 -7.02 -1.06
C LYS A 192 -25.44 -8.04 -2.19
N ASP A 193 -24.33 -8.65 -2.61
CA ASP A 193 -24.26 -9.45 -3.84
C ASP A 193 -23.78 -10.90 -3.65
N ALA A 194 -23.28 -11.27 -2.45
CA ALA A 194 -22.72 -12.60 -2.21
C ALA A 194 -23.34 -13.28 -0.99
N GLN A 195 -23.94 -14.45 -1.21
CA GLN A 195 -24.21 -15.37 -0.11
C GLN A 195 -22.86 -15.89 0.39
N ASN A 196 -22.46 -15.50 1.60
CA ASN A 196 -21.31 -16.07 2.30
C ASN A 196 -21.79 -17.26 3.16
N PRO A 197 -21.55 -18.52 2.75
CA PRO A 197 -22.04 -19.69 3.49
C PRO A 197 -21.44 -19.79 4.89
N ILE A 198 -20.19 -19.33 5.07
CA ILE A 198 -19.51 -19.37 6.36
C ILE A 198 -20.18 -18.38 7.33
N LEU A 199 -20.50 -17.16 6.87
CA LEU A 199 -21.21 -16.18 7.69
C LEU A 199 -22.59 -16.70 8.14
N LYS A 200 -23.28 -17.45 7.27
CA LYS A 200 -24.54 -18.11 7.61
C LYS A 200 -24.34 -19.15 8.72
N VAL A 201 -23.32 -20.01 8.62
CA VAL A 201 -22.99 -20.98 9.68
C VAL A 201 -22.71 -20.27 11.01
N LYS A 202 -21.92 -19.20 11.02
CA LYS A 202 -21.64 -18.39 12.22
C LYS A 202 -22.92 -17.80 12.85
N LEU A 203 -23.86 -17.34 12.03
CA LEU A 203 -25.16 -16.83 12.50
C LEU A 203 -26.05 -17.94 13.03
N ASP A 204 -26.06 -19.10 12.39
CA ASP A 204 -26.86 -20.27 12.80
C ASP A 204 -26.35 -20.81 14.16
N GLU A 205 -25.04 -20.83 14.39
CA GLU A 205 -24.44 -21.17 15.70
C GLU A 205 -24.92 -20.22 16.82
N LEU A 206 -25.18 -18.95 16.50
CA LEU A 206 -25.70 -17.94 17.41
C LEU A 206 -27.23 -17.81 17.39
N ALA A 207 -27.97 -18.72 16.75
CA ALA A 207 -29.43 -18.61 16.64
C ALA A 207 -30.11 -18.49 18.02
N HIS A 208 -29.57 -19.17 19.03
CA HIS A 208 -30.05 -19.18 20.41
C HIS A 208 -29.68 -17.93 21.22
N VAL A 209 -28.75 -17.09 20.75
CA VAL A 209 -28.29 -15.88 21.42
C VAL A 209 -29.11 -14.68 20.96
N THR A 210 -29.56 -13.82 21.88
CA THR A 210 -30.20 -12.54 21.50
C THR A 210 -29.11 -11.53 21.12
N ALA A 211 -29.28 -10.85 19.98
CA ALA A 211 -28.36 -9.80 19.54
C ALA A 211 -28.36 -8.63 20.53
N ALA A 212 -27.19 -8.01 20.74
CA ALA A 212 -27.02 -6.84 21.61
C ALA A 212 -27.55 -5.56 20.95
#